data_AF-A0A6I2MMM7-F1
#
_entry.id   AF-A0A6I2MMM7-F1
#
_cell.length_a   1.000
_cell.length_b   1.000
_cell.length_c   1.000
_cell.angle_alpha   90.00
_cell.angle_beta   90.00
_cell.angle_gamma   90.00
#
_symmetry.space_group_name_H-M   'P 1'
#
loop_
_entity.id
_entity.type
_entity.pdbx_description
1 polymer ?
#
loop_
_entity_poly.entity_id
_entity_poly.type
_entity_poly.pdbx_seq_one_letter_code
_entity_poly.pdbx_strand_id
1 'polypeptide(L)'
;MRLKRFVLLFFLSLLIGCSANEDHIKWFATKEEAIQHGLKEEGLSAGNLLGKIQSDGELFVFFKRKMKDGEAAGIVHLRESNGKYAWYKSNAEVQVKYKNRKKAPHVSFELKTYSDKAYKAYFGSADSADMAISTDYGPEVTPEIDKESQIYFYIVPMNNY
;
A
#
# COMPACT_ATOMS: atom_id res chain seq x y z
N MET A 1 -24.29 16.22 -61.39
CA MET A 1 -24.34 16.55 -59.94
C MET A 1 -24.09 15.28 -59.14
N ARG A 2 -23.18 15.35 -58.15
CA ARG A 2 -23.12 14.51 -56.94
C ARG A 2 -22.87 13.00 -57.11
N LEU A 3 -21.63 12.64 -57.47
CA LEU A 3 -21.04 11.34 -57.08
C LEU A 3 -19.59 11.55 -56.63
N LYS A 4 -19.42 12.36 -55.58
CA LYS A 4 -18.17 12.52 -54.84
C LYS A 4 -18.57 12.73 -53.39
N ARG A 5 -17.83 12.11 -52.47
CA ARG A 5 -18.01 12.10 -51.00
C ARG A 5 -18.74 10.88 -50.45
N PHE A 6 -18.16 9.68 -50.55
CA PHE A 6 -18.48 8.60 -49.59
C PHE A 6 -17.36 7.56 -49.41
N VAL A 7 -16.10 7.92 -49.67
CA VAL A 7 -14.96 6.99 -49.49
C VAL A 7 -13.97 7.48 -48.41
N LEU A 8 -14.16 8.68 -47.86
CA LEU A 8 -13.22 9.28 -46.89
C LEU A 8 -13.72 9.24 -45.43
N LEU A 9 -14.45 8.19 -45.04
CA LEU A 9 -14.96 8.04 -43.67
C LEU A 9 -14.66 6.68 -43.02
N PHE A 10 -13.86 5.82 -43.67
CA PHE A 10 -13.50 4.50 -43.13
C PHE A 10 -12.06 4.41 -42.56
N PHE A 11 -11.32 5.53 -42.55
CA PHE A 11 -9.93 5.57 -42.06
C PHE A 11 -9.75 6.35 -40.75
N LEU A 12 -10.84 6.70 -40.05
CA LEU A 12 -10.77 7.42 -38.77
C LEU A 12 -11.04 6.56 -37.51
N SER A 13 -11.28 5.26 -37.67
CA SER A 13 -11.61 4.36 -36.54
C SER A 13 -10.41 3.65 -35.90
N LEU A 14 -9.17 3.98 -36.26
CA LEU A 14 -7.96 3.34 -35.71
C LEU A 14 -7.31 4.07 -34.53
N LEU A 15 -7.95 5.10 -33.96
CA LEU A 15 -7.45 5.83 -32.79
C LEU A 15 -8.27 5.58 -31.52
N ILE A 16 -8.64 4.32 -31.27
CA ILE A 16 -8.91 3.88 -29.89
C ILE A 16 -7.64 3.16 -29.42
N GLY A 17 -6.57 3.93 -29.23
CA GLY A 17 -5.46 3.50 -28.41
C GLY A 17 -5.97 3.43 -26.98
N CYS A 18 -6.17 2.23 -26.45
CA CYS A 18 -6.24 2.01 -25.02
C CYS A 18 -4.95 2.55 -24.40
N SER A 19 -4.96 3.78 -23.87
CA SER A 19 -3.94 4.21 -22.92
C SER A 19 -4.26 3.58 -21.57
N ALA A 20 -4.16 2.26 -21.49
CA ALA A 20 -3.86 1.63 -20.21
C ALA A 20 -2.36 1.85 -20.02
N ASN A 21 -1.99 2.92 -19.31
CA ASN A 21 -0.68 2.96 -18.67
C ASN A 21 -0.70 1.82 -17.64
N GLU A 22 -0.41 0.61 -18.08
CA GLU A 22 0.07 -0.43 -17.19
C GLU A 22 1.44 0.05 -16.75
N ASP A 23 1.49 0.71 -15.59
CA ASP A 23 2.74 0.88 -14.85
C ASP A 23 3.47 -0.46 -14.92
N HIS A 24 4.65 -0.48 -15.54
CA HIS A 24 5.39 -1.71 -15.79
C HIS A 24 5.81 -2.34 -14.46
N ILE A 25 4.93 -3.15 -13.88
CA ILE A 25 5.16 -3.87 -12.64
C ILE A 25 6.40 -4.74 -12.84
N LYS A 26 7.45 -4.46 -12.06
CA LYS A 26 8.69 -5.22 -12.12
C LYS A 26 8.60 -6.45 -11.22
N TRP A 27 8.89 -7.60 -11.79
CA TRP A 27 8.82 -8.90 -11.13
C TRP A 27 10.19 -9.39 -10.70
N PHE A 28 10.23 -10.04 -9.54
CA PHE A 28 11.43 -10.57 -8.90
C PHE A 28 11.25 -12.03 -8.51
N ALA A 29 12.36 -12.76 -8.38
CA ALA A 29 12.33 -14.16 -7.99
C ALA A 29 12.07 -14.33 -6.49
N THR A 30 12.44 -13.32 -5.68
CA THR A 30 12.29 -13.36 -4.23
C THR A 30 11.47 -12.19 -3.69
N LYS A 31 10.86 -12.39 -2.53
CA LYS A 31 10.13 -11.35 -1.79
C LYS A 31 11.08 -10.21 -1.42
N GLU A 32 12.27 -10.56 -0.94
CA GLU A 32 13.28 -9.62 -0.47
C GLU A 32 13.75 -8.67 -1.59
N GLU A 33 14.00 -9.19 -2.80
CA GLU A 33 14.35 -8.36 -3.96
C GLU A 33 13.23 -7.39 -4.32
N ALA A 34 11.98 -7.85 -4.33
CA ALA A 34 10.82 -7.01 -4.62
C ALA A 34 10.66 -5.89 -3.57
N ILE A 35 10.89 -6.18 -2.29
CA ILE A 35 10.84 -5.20 -1.20
C ILE A 35 11.97 -4.18 -1.33
N GLN A 36 13.21 -4.63 -1.55
CA GLN A 36 14.35 -3.73 -1.66
C GLN A 36 14.21 -2.80 -2.86
N HIS A 37 13.78 -3.34 -4.00
CA HIS A 37 13.52 -2.54 -5.19
C HIS A 37 12.38 -1.55 -4.96
N GLY A 38 11.26 -1.99 -4.38
CA GLY A 38 10.11 -1.14 -4.10
C GLY A 38 10.40 0.00 -3.11
N LEU A 39 11.10 -0.28 -2.00
CA LEU A 39 11.57 0.76 -1.09
C LEU A 39 12.45 1.80 -1.81
N LYS A 40 13.33 1.35 -2.70
CA LYS A 40 14.18 2.25 -3.49
C LYS A 40 13.36 3.12 -4.45
N GLU A 41 12.32 2.58 -5.08
CA GLU A 41 11.39 3.34 -5.93
C GLU A 41 10.62 4.40 -5.12
N GLU A 42 10.34 4.12 -3.85
CA GLU A 42 9.75 5.10 -2.92
C GLU A 42 10.77 6.13 -2.37
N GLY A 43 12.03 6.06 -2.77
CA GLY A 43 13.12 6.89 -2.24
C GLY A 43 13.45 6.56 -0.78
N LEU A 44 13.25 5.31 -0.37
CA LEU A 44 13.46 4.79 0.98
C LEU A 44 14.62 3.81 1.03
N SER A 45 15.12 3.57 2.24
CA SER A 45 16.17 2.59 2.54
C SER A 45 15.62 1.41 3.33
N ALA A 46 16.43 0.37 3.54
CA ALA A 46 16.04 -0.77 4.38
C ALA A 46 15.68 -0.36 5.83
N GLY A 47 16.30 0.68 6.38
CA GLY A 47 15.97 1.20 7.72
C GLY A 47 14.60 1.86 7.81
N ASN A 48 13.91 2.04 6.68
CA ASN A 48 12.53 2.51 6.64
C ASN A 48 11.52 1.35 6.77
N LEU A 49 11.94 0.09 6.67
CA LEU A 49 11.04 -1.05 6.84
C LEU A 49 10.58 -1.15 8.31
N LEU A 50 9.27 -1.13 8.53
CA LEU A 50 8.66 -1.37 9.85
C LEU A 50 8.43 -2.86 10.07
N GLY A 51 7.91 -3.56 9.06
CA GLY A 51 7.58 -4.98 9.20
C GLY A 51 6.82 -5.53 8.00
N LYS A 52 6.43 -6.80 8.13
CA LYS A 52 5.68 -7.56 7.13
C LYS A 52 4.55 -8.32 7.81
N ILE A 53 3.36 -8.30 7.24
CA ILE A 53 2.22 -9.11 7.71
C ILE A 53 1.71 -9.97 6.55
N GLN A 54 1.56 -11.27 6.78
CA GLN A 54 0.86 -12.15 5.86
C GLN A 54 -0.58 -12.36 6.36
N SER A 55 -1.58 -12.06 5.52
CA SER A 55 -2.99 -12.12 5.91
C SER A 55 -3.86 -12.53 4.73
N ASP A 56 -4.62 -13.60 4.90
CA ASP A 56 -5.47 -14.20 3.84
C ASP A 56 -4.72 -14.40 2.50
N GLY A 57 -3.50 -14.98 2.60
CA GLY A 57 -2.65 -15.26 1.43
C GLY A 57 -1.93 -14.04 0.84
N GLU A 58 -2.27 -12.83 1.25
CA GLU A 58 -1.63 -11.59 0.80
C GLU A 58 -0.46 -11.22 1.71
N LEU A 59 0.59 -10.64 1.13
CA LEU A 59 1.75 -10.15 1.88
C LEU A 59 1.81 -8.63 1.85
N PHE A 60 1.75 -8.03 3.04
CA PHE A 60 1.81 -6.59 3.24
C PHE A 60 3.17 -6.17 3.78
N VAL A 61 3.69 -5.06 3.27
CA VAL A 61 4.96 -4.46 3.70
C VAL A 61 4.68 -3.08 4.26
N PHE A 62 5.12 -2.86 5.48
CA PHE A 62 4.91 -1.62 6.22
C PHE A 62 6.21 -0.84 6.29
N PHE A 63 6.16 0.46 6.07
CA PHE A 63 7.35 1.32 6.08
C PHE A 63 7.10 2.67 6.73
N LYS A 64 8.16 3.34 7.18
CA LYS A 64 8.14 4.69 7.75
C LYS A 64 8.83 5.71 6.85
N ARG A 65 8.32 6.93 6.81
CA ARG A 65 8.92 8.07 6.12
C ARG A 65 9.07 9.26 7.06
N LYS A 66 10.25 9.88 7.06
CA LYS A 66 10.46 11.16 7.74
C LYS A 66 9.86 12.28 6.90
N MET A 67 9.04 13.10 7.53
CA MET A 67 8.38 14.25 6.91
C MET A 67 8.87 15.55 7.56
N LYS A 68 8.65 16.69 6.89
CA LYS A 68 9.00 18.00 7.44
C LYS A 68 8.37 18.23 8.81
N ASP A 69 7.13 17.78 9.01
CA ASP A 69 6.34 18.05 10.21
C ASP A 69 6.07 16.82 11.07
N GLY A 70 6.82 15.72 10.87
CA GLY A 70 6.71 14.52 11.70
C GLY A 70 7.14 13.24 10.99
N GLU A 71 6.43 12.15 11.24
CA GLU A 71 6.68 10.84 10.62
C GLU A 71 5.39 10.27 10.06
N ALA A 72 5.49 9.65 8.90
CA ALA A 72 4.41 8.94 8.23
C ALA A 72 4.71 7.44 8.17
N ALA A 73 3.66 6.65 8.12
CA ALA A 73 3.71 5.21 7.94
C ALA A 73 2.88 4.84 6.72
N GLY A 74 3.40 3.90 5.93
CA GLY A 74 2.75 3.42 4.73
C GLY A 74 2.69 1.91 4.66
N ILE A 75 1.80 1.43 3.81
CA ILE A 75 1.62 0.03 3.48
C ILE A 75 1.59 -0.15 1.97
N VAL A 76 2.21 -1.23 1.51
CA VAL A 76 1.98 -1.78 0.17
C VAL A 76 1.68 -3.26 0.28
N HIS A 77 1.07 -3.81 -0.77
CA HIS A 77 1.00 -5.26 -0.92
C HIS A 77 2.04 -5.74 -1.95
N LEU A 78 2.62 -6.90 -1.70
CA LEU A 78 3.43 -7.63 -2.67
C LEU A 78 2.53 -8.56 -3.46
N ARG A 79 2.45 -8.31 -4.77
CA ARG A 79 1.75 -9.19 -5.68
C ARG A 79 2.58 -10.45 -5.91
N GLU A 80 1.96 -11.61 -5.74
CA GLU A 80 2.55 -12.90 -6.09
C GLU A 80 1.88 -13.44 -7.37
N SER A 81 2.68 -13.92 -8.31
CA SER A 81 2.19 -14.61 -9.52
C SER A 81 3.27 -15.53 -10.08
N ASN A 82 2.92 -16.79 -10.34
CA ASN A 82 3.84 -17.80 -10.89
C ASN A 82 5.17 -17.90 -10.11
N GLY A 83 5.09 -17.82 -8.77
CA GLY A 83 6.26 -17.85 -7.87
C GLY A 83 7.15 -16.62 -7.92
N LYS A 84 6.72 -15.54 -8.59
CA LYS A 84 7.41 -14.25 -8.65
C LYS A 84 6.66 -13.19 -7.85
N TYR A 85 7.40 -12.17 -7.44
CA TYR A 85 6.92 -11.12 -6.54
C TYR A 85 7.07 -9.76 -7.18
N ALA A 86 6.12 -8.86 -6.94
CA ALA A 86 6.22 -7.49 -7.38
C ALA A 86 5.67 -6.50 -6.37
N TRP A 87 6.32 -5.35 -6.26
CA TRP A 87 5.87 -4.24 -5.45
C TRP A 87 4.65 -3.59 -6.10
N TYR A 88 3.49 -3.67 -5.46
CA TYR A 88 2.26 -3.06 -5.97
C TYR A 88 1.90 -1.86 -5.12
N LYS A 89 2.13 -0.67 -5.69
CA LYS A 89 1.90 0.60 -5.02
C LYS A 89 0.40 0.90 -4.94
N SER A 90 -0.12 0.90 -3.72
CA SER A 90 -1.30 1.66 -3.34
C SER A 90 -0.81 2.91 -2.62
N ASN A 91 -1.26 4.12 -2.97
CA ASN A 91 -0.86 5.37 -2.30
C ASN A 91 -1.40 5.46 -0.85
N ALA A 92 -1.03 4.49 0.00
CA ALA A 92 -1.57 4.22 1.31
C ALA A 92 -0.53 4.59 2.38
N GLU A 93 -0.26 5.90 2.50
CA GLU A 93 0.64 6.48 3.50
C GLU A 93 -0.11 7.51 4.34
N VAL A 94 0.04 7.44 5.66
CA VAL A 94 -0.63 8.32 6.62
C VAL A 94 0.37 8.89 7.64
N GLN A 95 0.18 10.15 8.03
CA GLN A 95 1.01 10.76 9.06
C GLN A 95 0.61 10.23 10.44
N VAL A 96 1.56 9.56 11.12
CA VAL A 96 1.35 8.92 12.42
C VAL A 96 1.98 9.70 13.57
N LYS A 97 2.88 10.65 13.29
CA LYS A 97 3.45 11.54 14.30
C LYS A 97 3.55 12.97 13.80
N TYR A 98 3.43 13.92 14.72
CA TYR A 98 3.56 15.35 14.45
C TYR A 98 4.59 15.96 15.38
N LYS A 99 5.51 16.79 14.86
CA LYS A 99 6.55 17.46 15.66
C LYS A 99 5.96 18.28 16.82
N ASN A 100 4.82 18.92 16.60
CA ASN A 100 4.21 19.87 17.53
C ASN A 100 2.95 19.32 18.23
N ARG A 101 2.72 17.99 18.22
CA ARG A 101 1.60 17.38 18.95
C ARG A 101 2.08 16.18 19.74
N LYS A 102 1.69 16.13 21.01
CA LYS A 102 2.02 15.01 21.91
C LYS A 102 1.25 13.73 21.56
N LYS A 103 -0.01 13.86 21.15
CA LYS A 103 -0.86 12.71 20.81
C LYS A 103 -0.87 12.51 19.30
N ALA A 104 -0.38 11.36 18.86
CA ALA A 104 -0.54 10.86 17.51
C ALA A 104 -2.00 10.46 17.24
N PRO A 105 -2.51 10.62 16.02
CA PRO A 105 -3.79 10.06 15.63
C PRO A 105 -3.69 8.53 15.56
N HIS A 106 -4.73 7.87 16.06
CA HIS A 106 -5.08 6.53 15.60
C HIS A 106 -5.75 6.70 14.25
N VAL A 107 -5.15 6.16 13.19
CA VAL A 107 -5.63 6.29 11.81
C VAL A 107 -6.00 4.91 11.30
N SER A 108 -7.19 4.80 10.71
CA SER A 108 -7.58 3.62 9.96
C SER A 108 -8.06 4.00 8.56
N PHE A 109 -7.83 3.11 7.60
CA PHE A 109 -8.31 3.28 6.23
C PHE A 109 -8.47 1.93 5.54
N GLU A 110 -9.28 1.92 4.50
CA GLU A 110 -9.55 0.74 3.69
C GLU A 110 -8.61 0.72 2.49
N LEU A 111 -8.17 -0.48 2.12
CA LEU A 111 -7.38 -0.71 0.93
C LEU A 111 -7.82 -2.00 0.26
N LYS A 112 -7.61 -2.06 -1.06
CA LYS A 112 -7.81 -3.26 -1.86
C LYS A 112 -6.48 -3.73 -2.42
N THR A 113 -6.25 -5.03 -2.36
CA THR A 113 -5.11 -5.67 -3.02
C THR A 113 -5.39 -5.85 -4.51
N TYR A 114 -4.37 -6.28 -5.26
CA TYR A 114 -4.53 -6.59 -6.67
C TYR A 114 -5.52 -7.75 -6.93
N SER A 115 -5.65 -8.66 -5.96
CA SER A 115 -6.62 -9.77 -5.99
C SER A 115 -8.06 -9.35 -5.62
N ASP A 116 -8.33 -8.03 -5.53
CA ASP A 116 -9.61 -7.41 -5.13
C ASP A 116 -10.09 -7.80 -3.72
N LYS A 117 -9.17 -8.27 -2.86
CA LYS A 117 -9.46 -8.49 -1.44
C LYS A 117 -9.38 -7.17 -0.69
N ALA A 118 -10.38 -6.90 0.14
CA ALA A 118 -10.50 -5.68 0.93
C ALA A 118 -9.97 -5.87 2.35
N TYR A 119 -9.25 -4.87 2.84
CA TYR A 119 -8.64 -4.86 4.16
C TYR A 119 -8.83 -3.50 4.84
N LYS A 120 -8.88 -3.52 6.17
CA LYS A 120 -8.77 -2.32 7.00
C LYS A 120 -7.38 -2.31 7.63
N ALA A 121 -6.61 -1.26 7.35
CA ALA A 121 -5.31 -1.02 7.96
C ALA A 121 -5.44 0.00 9.10
N TYR A 122 -4.63 -0.18 10.14
CA TYR A 122 -4.57 0.67 11.32
C TYR A 122 -3.13 1.07 11.60
N PHE A 123 -2.94 2.35 11.93
CA PHE A 123 -1.65 2.96 12.19
C PHE A 123 -1.72 3.97 13.33
N GLY A 124 -0.58 4.18 13.98
CA GLY A 124 -0.42 5.26 14.95
C GLY A 124 0.93 5.20 15.66
N SER A 125 1.06 6.01 16.71
CA SER A 125 2.20 5.95 17.63
C SER A 125 1.81 5.15 18.86
N ALA A 126 2.72 4.30 19.30
CA ALA A 126 2.58 3.51 20.51
C ALA A 126 3.02 4.30 21.74
N ASP A 127 2.23 4.21 22.81
CA ASP A 127 2.55 4.75 24.13
C ASP A 127 3.24 3.70 25.02
N SER A 128 3.04 2.41 24.72
CA SER A 128 3.71 1.27 25.37
C SER A 128 3.83 0.08 24.42
N ALA A 129 4.73 -0.86 24.73
CA ALA A 129 4.98 -2.04 23.89
C ALA A 129 3.86 -3.11 23.96
N ASP A 130 2.97 -3.00 24.94
CA ASP A 130 1.86 -3.91 25.24
C ASP A 130 0.49 -3.25 25.04
N MET A 131 0.44 -2.09 24.39
CA MET A 131 -0.81 -1.39 24.14
C MET A 131 -1.77 -2.25 23.30
N ALA A 132 -3.07 -2.04 23.51
CA ALA A 132 -4.11 -2.58 22.66
C ALA A 132 -4.79 -1.43 21.88
N ILE A 133 -5.29 -1.74 20.69
CA ILE A 133 -6.08 -0.82 19.88
C ILE A 133 -7.49 -1.36 19.68
N SER A 134 -8.49 -0.48 19.74
CA SER A 134 -9.84 -0.81 19.27
C SER A 134 -9.82 -0.93 17.74
N THR A 135 -10.62 -1.85 17.22
CA THR A 135 -10.85 -2.01 15.77
C THR A 135 -12.35 -1.94 15.48
N ASP A 136 -12.70 -1.68 14.24
CA ASP A 136 -14.11 -1.67 13.79
C ASP A 136 -14.78 -3.05 13.91
N TYR A 137 -14.02 -4.12 14.19
CA TYR A 137 -14.45 -5.50 13.94
C TYR A 137 -14.36 -6.45 15.14
N GLY A 138 -14.24 -5.97 16.37
CA GLY A 138 -14.32 -6.84 17.55
C GLY A 138 -13.51 -6.38 18.74
N PRO A 139 -12.97 -7.31 19.54
CA PRO A 139 -12.24 -6.97 20.77
C PRO A 139 -10.97 -6.16 20.45
N GLU A 140 -10.41 -5.53 21.47
CA GLU A 140 -9.12 -4.87 21.35
C GLU A 140 -8.04 -5.88 20.92
N VAL A 141 -7.14 -5.42 20.06
CA VAL A 141 -6.04 -6.23 19.52
C VAL A 141 -4.70 -5.60 19.89
N THR A 142 -3.69 -6.43 20.11
CA THR A 142 -2.30 -5.96 20.24
C THR A 142 -1.70 -5.81 18.84
N PRO A 143 -1.39 -4.58 18.37
CA PRO A 143 -0.79 -4.37 17.06
C PRO A 143 0.69 -4.75 17.06
N GLU A 144 1.28 -4.87 15.86
CA GLU A 144 2.74 -4.92 15.72
C GLU A 144 3.32 -3.53 16.00
N ILE A 145 4.48 -3.46 16.67
CA ILE A 145 5.11 -2.20 17.06
C ILE A 145 6.60 -2.22 16.68
N ASP A 146 7.03 -1.27 15.86
CA ASP A 146 8.46 -1.04 15.64
C ASP A 146 9.08 -0.40 16.88
N LYS A 147 10.04 -1.08 17.50
CA LYS A 147 10.65 -0.63 18.77
C LYS A 147 11.43 0.67 18.63
N GLU A 148 12.04 0.93 17.47
CA GLU A 148 12.83 2.13 17.27
C GLU A 148 11.94 3.36 17.07
N SER A 149 10.97 3.26 16.16
CA SER A 149 10.06 4.38 15.89
C SER A 149 8.85 4.41 16.79
N GLN A 150 8.54 3.40 17.60
CA GLN A 150 7.27 3.33 18.34
C GLN A 150 6.05 3.56 17.43
N ILE A 151 6.13 3.18 16.16
CA ILE A 151 4.99 3.18 15.24
C ILE A 151 4.36 1.80 15.33
N TYR A 152 3.05 1.77 15.57
CA TYR A 152 2.29 0.54 15.48
C TYR A 152 1.61 0.41 14.12
N PHE A 153 1.40 -0.83 13.70
CA PHE A 153 0.65 -1.16 12.50
C PHE A 153 -0.14 -2.46 12.69
N TYR A 154 -1.31 -2.52 12.06
CA TYR A 154 -2.17 -3.70 12.06
C TYR A 154 -3.00 -3.72 10.79
N ILE A 155 -3.38 -4.91 10.33
CA ILE A 155 -4.25 -5.08 9.16
C ILE A 155 -5.15 -6.28 9.34
N VAL A 156 -6.42 -6.14 8.95
CA VAL A 156 -7.42 -7.20 9.05
C VAL A 156 -8.22 -7.32 7.74
N PRO A 157 -8.51 -8.55 7.26
CA PRO A 157 -9.40 -8.76 6.13
C PRO A 157 -10.81 -8.29 6.47
N MET A 158 -11.49 -7.61 5.54
CA MET A 158 -12.87 -7.16 5.73
C MET A 158 -13.91 -8.24 5.40
N ASN A 159 -13.50 -9.35 4.76
CA ASN A 159 -14.41 -10.41 4.33
C ASN A 159 -14.87 -11.35 5.47
N ASN A 160 -14.42 -11.10 6.71
CA ASN A 160 -14.71 -11.93 7.88
C ASN A 160 -15.82 -11.35 8.79
N TYR A 161 -16.57 -10.33 8.34
CA TYR A 161 -17.60 -9.63 9.11
C TYR A 161 -18.86 -9.36 8.29
#